data_AF-A0ABC8V6N6-F1
#
_entry.id   AF-A0ABC8V6N6-F1
#
_cell.length_a   1.000
_cell.length_b   1.000
_cell.length_c   1.000
_cell.angle_alpha   90.00
_cell.angle_beta   90.00
_cell.angle_gamma   90.00
#
_symmetry.space_group_name_H-M   'P 1'
#
loop_
_entity.id
_entity.type
_entity.pdbx_description
1 polymer ?
#
loop_
_entity_poly.entity_id
_entity_poly.type
_entity_poly.pdbx_seq_one_letter_code
_entity_poly.pdbx_strand_id
1 'polypeptide(L)'
;MGASPSSSTKTESCKRRIRKGLHRLWVDPPAFCRPGASPVTDLFHWEVYHPNIDSEGEMVLDIFHDEWSPALTIEMLLLSIVSVLYDPMLDHPVNDHIARLYMTDIKMYERKARKWTRRYASTPVAS
;
A
#
# COMPACT_ATOMS: atom_id res chain seq x y z
N MET A 1 -9.15 -32.30 17.53
CA MET A 1 -8.47 -31.06 17.95
C MET A 1 -7.76 -30.51 16.73
N GLY A 2 -8.37 -29.55 16.04
CA GLY A 2 -7.74 -28.93 14.86
C GLY A 2 -6.65 -27.97 15.33
N ALA A 3 -5.42 -28.15 14.87
CA ALA A 3 -4.36 -27.21 15.13
C ALA A 3 -4.72 -25.87 14.48
N SER A 4 -4.78 -24.80 15.29
CA SER A 4 -4.92 -23.44 14.77
C SER A 4 -3.77 -23.15 13.80
N PRO A 5 -4.02 -22.57 12.62
CA PRO A 5 -2.95 -22.25 11.69
C PRO A 5 -1.96 -21.27 12.33
N SER A 6 -0.66 -21.50 12.13
CA SER A 6 0.39 -20.55 12.55
C SER A 6 0.18 -19.20 11.84
N SER A 7 0.53 -18.08 12.49
CA SER A 7 0.37 -16.72 11.94
C SER A 7 0.95 -16.57 10.52
N SER A 8 2.06 -17.25 10.22
CA SER A 8 2.65 -17.32 8.88
C SER A 8 1.71 -17.88 7.80
N THR A 9 0.97 -18.96 8.10
CA THR A 9 0.05 -19.58 7.12
C THR A 9 -1.22 -18.77 6.86
N LYS A 10 -1.67 -17.95 7.84
CA LYS A 10 -2.82 -17.05 7.68
C LYS A 10 -2.47 -15.85 6.81
N THR A 11 -1.31 -15.25 7.05
CA THR A 11 -0.78 -14.14 6.24
C THR A 11 -0.64 -14.53 4.76
N GLU A 12 -0.17 -15.74 4.44
CA GLU A 12 -0.10 -16.21 3.05
C GLU A 12 -1.49 -16.35 2.39
N SER A 13 -2.47 -16.86 3.13
CA SER A 13 -3.85 -17.00 2.64
C SER A 13 -4.51 -15.65 2.38
N CYS A 14 -4.24 -14.65 3.23
CA CYS A 14 -4.67 -13.26 3.07
C CYS A 14 -4.08 -12.64 1.79
N LYS A 15 -2.74 -12.61 1.68
CA LYS A 15 -2.03 -12.05 0.51
C LYS A 15 -2.52 -12.67 -0.81
N ARG A 16 -2.80 -13.98 -0.83
CA ARG A 16 -3.37 -14.68 -1.99
C ARG A 16 -4.77 -14.16 -2.39
N ARG A 17 -5.65 -13.91 -1.41
CA ARG A 17 -7.02 -13.41 -1.67
C ARG A 17 -7.00 -11.97 -2.18
N ILE A 18 -6.19 -11.11 -1.57
CA ILE A 18 -5.99 -9.73 -2.01
C ILE A 18 -5.45 -9.70 -3.44
N ARG A 19 -4.38 -10.47 -3.72
CA ARG A 19 -3.79 -10.57 -5.07
C ARG A 19 -4.82 -10.99 -6.12
N LYS A 20 -5.68 -11.96 -5.81
CA LYS A 20 -6.78 -12.38 -6.71
C LYS A 20 -7.79 -11.25 -6.95
N GLY A 21 -8.12 -10.47 -5.93
CA GLY A 21 -9.05 -9.35 -6.04
C GLY A 21 -8.48 -8.20 -6.87
N LEU A 22 -7.23 -7.80 -6.60
CA LEU A 22 -6.52 -6.78 -7.39
C LEU A 22 -6.35 -7.19 -8.85
N HIS A 23 -6.03 -8.47 -9.11
CA HIS A 23 -5.95 -8.98 -10.47
C HIS A 23 -7.30 -8.89 -11.20
N ARG A 24 -8.42 -9.17 -10.52
CA ARG A 24 -9.76 -9.00 -11.11
C ARG A 24 -10.04 -7.54 -11.47
N LEU A 25 -9.71 -6.61 -10.58
CA LEU A 25 -9.85 -5.18 -10.81
C LEU A 25 -8.99 -4.70 -12.00
N TRP A 26 -7.80 -5.29 -12.18
CA TRP A 26 -6.93 -4.99 -13.32
C TRP A 26 -7.50 -5.49 -14.65
N VAL A 27 -8.04 -6.72 -14.66
CA VAL A 27 -8.62 -7.34 -15.87
C VAL A 27 -9.94 -6.68 -16.27
N ASP A 28 -10.74 -6.25 -15.29
CA ASP A 28 -12.06 -5.66 -15.48
C ASP A 28 -12.23 -4.43 -14.56
N PRO A 29 -11.63 -3.28 -14.92
CA PRO A 29 -11.70 -2.07 -14.12
C PRO A 29 -13.09 -1.41 -14.23
N PRO A 30 -13.49 -0.58 -13.25
CA PRO A 30 -14.70 0.23 -13.35
C PRO A 30 -14.73 1.06 -14.65
N ALA A 31 -15.91 1.37 -15.16
CA ALA A 31 -16.12 2.00 -16.48
C ALA A 31 -15.37 3.33 -16.71
N PHE A 32 -14.88 4.00 -15.65
CA PHE A 32 -14.13 5.25 -15.71
C PHE A 32 -12.64 5.09 -15.40
N CYS A 33 -12.17 3.87 -15.15
CA CYS A 33 -10.79 3.55 -14.88
C CYS A 33 -10.16 2.88 -16.11
N ARG A 34 -8.94 3.28 -16.46
CA ARG A 34 -8.11 2.53 -17.41
C ARG A 34 -7.06 1.76 -16.62
N PRO A 35 -6.79 0.49 -16.93
CA PRO A 35 -5.61 -0.18 -16.38
C PRO A 35 -4.38 0.65 -16.76
N GLY A 36 -3.44 0.80 -15.83
CA GLY A 36 -2.18 1.49 -16.11
C GLY A 36 -1.34 0.76 -17.17
N ALA A 37 -0.12 1.22 -17.42
CA ALA A 37 0.80 0.51 -18.29
C ALA A 37 1.06 -0.93 -17.77
N SER A 38 0.95 -1.91 -18.66
CA SER A 38 1.18 -3.33 -18.35
C SER A 38 2.67 -3.68 -18.39
N PRO A 39 3.18 -4.61 -17.55
CA PRO A 39 2.51 -5.28 -16.43
C PRO A 39 2.95 -4.73 -15.07
N VAL A 40 2.00 -4.55 -14.15
CA VAL A 40 2.31 -4.39 -12.72
C VAL A 40 2.69 -5.76 -12.17
N THR A 41 4.00 -6.03 -12.08
CA THR A 41 4.53 -7.33 -11.66
C THR A 41 4.51 -7.51 -10.14
N ASP A 42 4.48 -6.41 -9.38
CA ASP A 42 4.35 -6.41 -7.94
C ASP A 42 3.31 -5.39 -7.49
N LEU A 43 2.26 -5.88 -6.83
CA LEU A 43 1.14 -5.08 -6.34
C LEU A 43 1.33 -4.63 -4.88
N PHE A 44 2.31 -5.18 -4.19
CA PHE A 44 2.53 -4.97 -2.75
C PHE A 44 3.82 -4.21 -2.45
N HIS A 45 4.68 -4.01 -3.46
CA HIS A 45 5.92 -3.26 -3.32
C HIS A 45 5.74 -1.85 -3.86
N TRP A 46 5.68 -0.86 -2.96
CA TRP A 46 5.51 0.55 -3.35
C TRP A 46 6.76 1.37 -3.07
N GLU A 47 7.23 2.07 -4.11
CA GLU A 47 8.31 3.06 -3.99
C GLU A 47 7.74 4.40 -3.53
N VAL A 48 7.57 4.56 -2.20
CA VAL A 48 6.95 5.75 -1.60
C VAL A 48 7.77 6.25 -0.40
N TYR A 49 8.00 7.56 -0.34
CA TYR A 49 8.59 8.19 0.84
C TYR A 49 7.49 8.53 1.86
N HIS A 50 7.25 7.64 2.83
CA HIS A 50 6.12 7.75 3.77
C HIS A 50 6.48 7.27 5.19
N PRO A 51 5.91 7.82 6.27
CA PRO A 51 6.14 7.35 7.64
C PRO A 51 5.75 5.88 7.90
N ASN A 52 4.73 5.38 7.19
CA ASN A 52 4.16 4.03 7.41
C ASN A 52 4.50 3.02 6.29
N ILE A 53 5.50 3.30 5.46
CA ILE A 53 5.97 2.37 4.42
C ILE A 53 7.48 2.20 4.61
N ASP A 54 7.96 0.95 4.64
CA ASP A 54 9.38 0.65 4.82
C ASP A 54 10.20 0.77 3.52
N SER A 55 11.50 0.46 3.62
CA SER A 55 12.41 0.46 2.48
C SER A 55 12.17 -0.68 1.48
N GLU A 56 11.43 -1.71 1.88
CA GLU A 56 10.97 -2.79 1.02
C GLU A 56 9.56 -2.51 0.48
N GLY A 57 9.05 -1.29 0.63
CA GLY A 57 7.76 -0.87 0.10
C GLY A 57 6.55 -1.52 0.75
N GLU A 58 6.71 -2.24 1.87
CA GLU A 58 5.61 -2.86 2.59
C GLU A 58 5.00 -1.85 3.58
N MET A 59 3.67 -1.84 3.65
CA MET A 59 2.91 -1.07 4.63
C MET A 59 2.40 -2.02 5.70
N VAL A 60 2.66 -1.69 6.96
CA VAL A 60 2.13 -2.45 8.10
C VAL A 60 0.71 -1.94 8.38
N LEU A 61 -0.28 -2.47 7.66
CA LEU A 61 -1.70 -2.40 8.06
C LEU A 61 -2.19 -3.78 8.44
N ASP A 62 -2.97 -3.86 9.52
CA ASP A 62 -3.54 -5.13 10.00
C ASP A 62 -4.36 -5.86 8.93
N ILE A 63 -4.99 -5.11 8.01
CA ILE A 63 -5.73 -5.63 6.87
C ILE A 63 -4.84 -6.43 5.88
N PHE A 64 -3.53 -6.21 5.85
CA PHE A 64 -2.58 -6.97 5.02
C PHE A 64 -2.11 -8.27 5.67
N HIS A 65 -2.40 -8.47 6.96
CA HIS A 65 -1.94 -9.62 7.73
C HIS A 65 -3.12 -10.50 8.18
N ASP A 66 -3.35 -10.58 9.48
CA ASP A 66 -4.20 -11.61 10.09
C ASP A 66 -5.68 -11.20 10.18
N GLU A 67 -6.01 -9.94 9.92
CA GLU A 67 -7.39 -9.39 10.04
C GLU A 67 -8.20 -9.45 8.72
N TRP A 68 -7.65 -10.02 7.64
CA TRP A 68 -8.39 -10.14 6.39
C TRP A 68 -9.54 -11.16 6.45
N SER A 69 -10.75 -10.66 6.60
CA SER A 69 -11.98 -11.46 6.65
C SER A 69 -12.74 -11.46 5.32
N PRO A 70 -13.69 -12.40 5.09
CA PRO A 70 -14.62 -12.34 3.95
C PRO A 70 -15.50 -11.08 3.89
N ALA A 71 -15.61 -10.32 4.98
CA ALA A 71 -16.36 -9.08 5.00
C ALA A 71 -15.59 -7.90 4.39
N LEU A 72 -14.25 -7.98 4.31
CA LEU A 72 -13.41 -6.94 3.71
C LEU A 72 -13.35 -7.08 2.19
N THR A 73 -13.50 -5.95 1.51
CA THR A 73 -13.47 -5.84 0.05
C THR A 73 -12.18 -5.19 -0.43
N ILE A 74 -11.87 -5.34 -1.72
CA ILE A 74 -10.74 -4.61 -2.34
C ILE A 74 -10.98 -3.09 -2.30
N GLU A 75 -12.23 -2.65 -2.38
CA GLU A 75 -12.57 -1.24 -2.21
C GLU A 75 -12.21 -0.73 -0.81
N MET A 76 -12.58 -1.45 0.25
CA MET A 76 -12.20 -1.12 1.62
C MET A 76 -10.68 -1.10 1.79
N LEU A 77 -9.98 -2.08 1.20
CA LEU A 77 -8.52 -2.13 1.19
C LEU A 77 -7.90 -0.87 0.56
N LEU A 78 -8.36 -0.51 -0.65
CA LEU A 78 -7.85 0.67 -1.36
C LEU A 78 -8.15 1.96 -0.61
N LEU A 79 -9.32 2.08 0.01
CA LEU A 79 -9.69 3.21 0.85
C LEU A 79 -8.78 3.31 2.08
N SER A 80 -8.49 2.20 2.75
CA SER A 80 -7.56 2.17 3.89
C SER A 80 -6.15 2.62 3.47
N ILE A 81 -5.64 2.15 2.33
CA ILE A 81 -4.33 2.58 1.80
C ILE A 81 -4.33 4.09 1.54
N VAL A 82 -5.33 4.62 0.83
CA VAL A 82 -5.43 6.06 0.54
C VAL A 82 -5.53 6.88 1.82
N SER A 83 -6.29 6.40 2.82
CA SER A 83 -6.40 7.07 4.11
C SER A 83 -5.04 7.21 4.80
N VAL A 84 -4.23 6.14 4.83
CA VAL A 84 -2.90 6.16 5.47
C VAL A 84 -1.92 7.03 4.70
N LEU A 85 -1.98 7.03 3.36
CA LEU A 85 -1.15 7.89 2.52
C LEU A 85 -1.49 9.38 2.68
N TYR A 86 -2.75 9.69 2.96
CA TYR A 86 -3.22 11.06 3.17
C TYR A 86 -2.96 11.54 4.60
N ASP A 87 -3.23 10.70 5.59
CA ASP A 87 -3.06 10.98 7.02
C ASP A 87 -2.21 9.87 7.68
N PRO A 88 -0.88 10.08 7.80
CA PRO A 88 0.02 9.07 8.33
C PRO A 88 -0.28 8.71 9.79
N MET A 89 -0.17 7.43 10.15
CA MET A 89 -0.30 6.95 11.53
C MET A 89 1.02 7.20 12.30
N LEU A 90 1.17 8.40 12.86
CA LEU A 90 2.42 8.86 13.49
C LEU A 90 2.71 8.27 14.88
N ASP A 91 1.72 7.63 15.50
CA ASP A 91 1.82 6.84 16.73
C ASP A 91 2.43 5.45 16.49
N HIS A 92 2.27 4.94 15.27
CA HIS A 92 2.82 3.67 14.82
C HIS A 92 3.66 3.82 13.53
N PRO A 93 4.73 4.64 13.54
CA PRO A 93 5.55 4.84 12.37
C PRO A 93 6.42 3.61 12.10
N VAL A 94 6.54 3.24 10.83
CA VAL A 94 7.52 2.25 10.37
C VAL A 94 8.87 2.93 10.14
N ASN A 95 8.84 4.21 9.75
CA ASN A 95 10.03 5.03 9.54
C ASN A 95 10.01 6.26 10.45
N ASP A 96 10.60 6.12 11.64
CA ASP A 96 10.68 7.18 12.64
C ASP A 96 11.33 8.47 12.13
N HIS A 97 12.31 8.36 11.23
CA HIS A 97 12.98 9.54 10.70
C HIS A 97 12.04 10.35 9.79
N ILE A 98 11.28 9.66 8.94
CA ILE A 98 10.27 10.30 8.07
C ILE A 98 9.13 10.86 8.93
N ALA A 99 8.67 10.13 9.94
CA ALA A 99 7.65 10.59 10.89
C ALA A 99 8.08 11.88 11.61
N ARG A 100 9.30 11.91 12.16
CA ARG A 100 9.85 13.13 12.78
C ARG A 100 9.94 14.29 11.81
N LEU A 101 10.35 14.04 10.56
CA LEU A 101 10.41 15.10 9.54
C LEU A 101 9.01 15.62 9.20
N TYR A 102 8.01 14.74 9.10
CA TYR A 102 6.62 15.10 8.88
C TYR A 102 6.12 16.05 9.99
N MET A 103 6.42 15.73 11.24
CA MET A 103 5.99 16.53 12.41
C MET A 103 6.76 17.86 12.56
N THR A 104 8.04 17.91 12.19
CA THR A 104 8.90 19.08 12.46
C THR A 104 9.07 20.02 11.26
N ASP A 105 9.03 19.51 10.03
CA ASP A 105 9.16 20.30 8.80
C ASP A 105 8.36 19.66 7.67
N ILE A 106 7.05 19.88 7.70
CA ILE A 106 6.11 19.37 6.68
C ILE A 106 6.49 19.82 5.26
N LYS A 107 7.04 21.04 5.10
CA LYS A 107 7.44 21.56 3.77
C LYS A 107 8.60 20.75 3.21
N MET A 108 9.59 20.41 4.03
CA MET A 108 10.71 19.55 3.63
C MET A 108 10.26 18.11 3.37
N TYR A 109 9.37 17.57 4.21
CA TYR A 109 8.74 16.26 3.97
C TYR A 109 8.07 16.23 2.60
N GLU A 110 7.15 17.15 2.32
CA GLU A 110 6.42 17.17 1.06
C GLU A 110 7.35 17.36 -0.15
N ARG A 111 8.41 18.15 -0.01
CA ARG A 111 9.42 18.31 -1.08
C ARG A 111 10.11 16.99 -1.40
N LYS A 112 10.48 16.21 -0.38
CA LYS A 112 11.07 14.87 -0.55
C LYS A 112 10.05 13.90 -1.13
N ALA A 113 8.83 13.84 -0.57
CA ALA A 113 7.75 12.99 -1.05
C ALA A 113 7.44 13.25 -2.53
N ARG A 114 7.22 14.51 -2.93
CA ARG A 114 7.02 14.89 -4.33
C ARG A 114 8.20 14.52 -5.24
N LYS A 115 9.44 14.65 -4.75
CA LYS A 115 10.62 14.22 -5.50
C LYS A 115 10.63 12.70 -5.71
N TRP A 116 10.23 11.94 -4.70
CA TRP A 116 10.10 10.48 -4.77
C TRP A 116 9.01 10.07 -5.75
N THR A 117 7.79 10.62 -5.62
CA THR A 117 6.68 10.39 -6.55
C THR A 117 7.06 10.71 -7.99
N ARG A 118 7.81 11.80 -8.21
CA ARG A 118 8.33 12.14 -9.55
C ARG A 118 9.27 11.10 -10.14
N ARG A 119 10.05 10.44 -9.30
CA ARG A 119 11.06 9.47 -9.73
C ARG A 119 10.46 8.09 -10.01
N TYR A 120 9.51 7.65 -9.20
CA TYR A 120 9.05 6.26 -9.19
C TYR A 120 7.60 6.05 -9.61
N ALA A 121 6.76 7.08 -9.53
CA ALA A 121 5.31 6.97 -9.74
C ALA A 121 4.77 8.00 -10.75
N SER A 122 5.64 8.66 -11.50
CA SER A 122 5.22 9.50 -12.63
C SER A 122 5.29 8.68 -13.90
N THR A 123 4.18 8.60 -14.62
CA THR A 123 4.16 8.08 -15.98
C THR A 123 5.22 8.82 -16.81
N PRO A 124 6.03 8.12 -17.64
CA PRO A 124 6.72 8.81 -18.71
C PRO A 124 5.62 9.50 -19.51
N VAL A 125 5.68 10.83 -19.61
CA VAL A 125 4.89 11.53 -20.61
C VAL A 125 5.44 11.01 -21.94
N ALA A 126 4.69 10.14 -22.60
CA ALA A 126 5.01 9.71 -23.95
C ALA A 126 5.18 10.99 -24.78
N SER A 127 6.42 11.26 -25.18
CA SER A 127 6.76 12.33 -26.13
C SER A 127 6.37 11.90 -27.52
#